data_AF-A0A916EYG5-F1
#
_entry.id   AF-A0A916EYG5-F1
#
_cell.length_a   1.000
_cell.length_b   1.000
_cell.length_c   1.000
_cell.angle_alpha   90.00
_cell.angle_beta   90.00
_cell.angle_gamma   90.00
#
_symmetry.space_group_name_H-M   'P 1'
#
loop_
_entity.id
_entity.type
_entity.pdbx_description
1 polymer ?
#
loop_
_entity_poly.entity_id
_entity_poly.type
_entity_poly.pdbx_seq_one_letter_code
_entity_poly.pdbx_strand_id
1 'polypeptide(L)'
;MKEKIDKNTILLSQLNKACSLYLKKEYICSLTLAGSAESLSEGLVEAINSKPYSAFFVMFKRLKAEWRKEDASKANIILRERNWSRNIIKHHDKGEETIIDIDLQFQSFIVLKSCLENYRKLGFQPTPVMRQFEKVTRDFG
;
A
#
# COMPACT_ATOMS: atom_id res chain seq x y z
N MET A 1 2.78 -16.42 -27.17
CA MET A 1 3.95 -15.52 -27.35
C MET A 1 4.45 -15.13 -25.96
N LYS A 2 5.75 -15.17 -25.69
CA LYS A 2 6.31 -14.76 -24.38
C LYS A 2 6.94 -13.37 -24.53
N GLU A 3 6.56 -12.44 -23.68
CA GLU A 3 7.12 -11.07 -23.65
C GLU A 3 8.13 -10.93 -22.52
N LYS A 4 9.18 -10.14 -22.75
CA LYS A 4 10.12 -9.71 -21.70
C LYS A 4 9.69 -8.33 -21.21
N ILE A 5 9.29 -8.23 -19.96
CA ILE A 5 8.85 -6.98 -19.33
C ILE A 5 9.67 -6.70 -18.08
N ASP A 6 10.07 -5.44 -17.91
CA ASP A 6 10.80 -5.00 -16.71
C ASP A 6 9.87 -4.89 -15.51
N LYS A 7 10.36 -5.27 -14.32
CA LYS A 7 9.58 -5.23 -13.08
C LYS A 7 9.15 -3.80 -12.71
N ASN A 8 9.95 -2.77 -13.01
CA ASN A 8 9.55 -1.39 -12.76
C ASN A 8 8.42 -0.94 -13.68
N THR A 9 8.35 -1.49 -14.90
CA THR A 9 7.22 -1.25 -15.82
C THR A 9 5.92 -1.83 -15.25
N ILE A 10 5.98 -3.05 -14.70
CA ILE A 10 4.84 -3.66 -14.02
C ILE A 10 4.43 -2.83 -12.81
N LEU A 11 5.39 -2.43 -11.97
CA LEU A 11 5.14 -1.59 -10.79
C LEU A 11 4.46 -0.27 -11.17
N LEU A 12 5.00 0.45 -12.16
CA LEU A 12 4.45 1.70 -12.65
C LEU A 12 3.01 1.52 -13.14
N SER A 13 2.76 0.48 -13.94
CA SER A 13 1.43 0.19 -14.48
C SER A 13 0.41 -0.09 -13.37
N GLN A 14 0.76 -0.95 -12.42
CA GLN A 14 -0.11 -1.31 -11.29
C GLN A 14 -0.37 -0.10 -10.38
N LEU A 15 0.67 0.66 -10.05
CA LEU A 15 0.56 1.83 -9.15
C LEU A 15 -0.27 2.96 -9.80
N ASN A 16 -0.02 3.28 -11.06
CA ASN A 16 -0.83 4.27 -11.79
C ASN A 16 -2.31 3.86 -11.86
N LYS A 17 -2.58 2.59 -12.18
CA LYS A 17 -3.95 2.09 -12.26
C LYS A 17 -4.63 2.10 -10.90
N ALA A 18 -3.94 1.69 -9.84
CA ALA A 18 -4.46 1.75 -8.49
C ALA A 18 -4.80 3.19 -8.06
N CYS A 19 -3.90 4.16 -8.29
CA CYS A 19 -4.19 5.57 -8.02
C CYS A 19 -5.40 6.09 -8.82
N SER A 20 -5.53 5.70 -10.10
CA SER A 20 -6.67 6.09 -10.93
C SER A 20 -7.99 5.53 -10.39
N LEU A 21 -8.02 4.26 -9.97
CA LEU A 21 -9.20 3.62 -9.39
C LEU A 21 -9.58 4.25 -8.06
N TYR A 22 -8.60 4.57 -7.21
CA TYR A 22 -8.84 5.29 -5.96
C TYR A 22 -9.54 6.63 -6.20
N LEU A 23 -9.05 7.42 -7.16
CA LEU A 23 -9.63 8.72 -7.52
C LEU A 23 -11.07 8.59 -8.06
N LYS A 24 -11.41 7.45 -8.66
CA LYS A 24 -12.76 7.10 -9.09
C LYS A 24 -13.64 6.50 -7.99
N LYS A 25 -13.12 6.37 -6.78
CA LYS A 25 -13.76 5.70 -5.63
C LYS A 25 -13.99 4.20 -5.83
N GLU A 26 -13.28 3.57 -6.76
CA GLU A 26 -13.27 2.12 -6.99
C GLU A 26 -12.29 1.44 -6.01
N TYR A 27 -12.57 1.54 -4.71
CA TYR A 27 -11.62 1.20 -3.66
C TYR A 27 -11.24 -0.28 -3.58
N ILE A 28 -12.16 -1.20 -3.87
CA ILE A 28 -11.87 -2.64 -3.87
C ILE A 28 -10.77 -2.95 -4.90
N CYS A 29 -11.00 -2.58 -6.17
CA CYS A 29 -10.04 -2.80 -7.24
C CYS A 29 -8.73 -2.02 -7.04
N SER A 30 -8.83 -0.80 -6.48
CA SER A 30 -7.68 -0.02 -6.07
C SER A 30 -6.82 -0.77 -5.06
N LEU A 31 -7.41 -1.28 -3.98
CA LEU A 31 -6.71 -2.01 -2.92
C LEU A 31 -6.08 -3.31 -3.44
N THR A 32 -6.76 -4.04 -4.32
CA THR A 32 -6.21 -5.25 -4.94
C THR A 32 -4.92 -4.95 -5.71
N LEU A 33 -4.96 -3.95 -6.59
CA LEU A 33 -3.80 -3.55 -7.40
C LEU A 33 -2.70 -2.90 -6.56
N ALA A 34 -3.08 -2.06 -5.60
CA ALA A 34 -2.14 -1.45 -4.66
C ALA A 34 -1.41 -2.52 -3.86
N GLY A 35 -2.11 -3.55 -3.38
CA GLY A 35 -1.48 -4.66 -2.64
C GLY A 35 -0.48 -5.45 -3.48
N SER A 36 -0.74 -5.63 -4.78
CA SER A 36 0.21 -6.27 -5.70
C SER A 36 1.42 -5.37 -6.01
N ALA A 37 1.17 -4.08 -6.26
CA ALA A 37 2.22 -3.08 -6.46
C ALA A 37 3.13 -2.98 -5.24
N GLU A 38 2.55 -3.08 -4.05
CA GLU A 38 3.27 -3.00 -2.79
C GLU A 38 4.27 -4.13 -2.63
N SER A 39 3.83 -5.38 -2.74
CA SER A 39 4.71 -6.55 -2.65
C SER A 39 5.84 -6.50 -3.69
N LEU A 40 5.54 -6.02 -4.91
CA LEU A 40 6.55 -5.83 -5.94
C LEU A 40 7.55 -4.72 -5.58
N SER A 41 7.05 -3.58 -5.09
CA SER A 41 7.88 -2.44 -4.69
C SER A 41 8.78 -2.76 -3.48
N GLU A 42 8.29 -3.56 -2.52
CA GLU A 42 9.07 -3.99 -1.36
C GLU A 42 10.25 -4.85 -1.80
N GLY A 43 10.02 -5.87 -2.65
CA GLY A 43 11.10 -6.71 -3.16
C GLY A 43 12.10 -5.96 -4.04
N LEU A 44 11.66 -4.96 -4.81
CA LEU A 44 12.56 -4.10 -5.59
C LEU A 44 13.43 -3.19 -4.69
N VAL A 45 12.84 -2.64 -3.63
CA VAL A 45 13.56 -1.78 -2.66
C VAL A 45 14.56 -2.60 -1.84
N GLU A 46 14.20 -3.82 -1.44
CA GLU A 46 15.11 -4.76 -0.77
C GLU A 46 16.29 -5.16 -1.67
N ALA A 47 16.04 -5.35 -2.97
CA ALA A 47 17.09 -5.69 -3.93
C ALA A 47 18.17 -4.60 -4.08
N ILE A 48 17.86 -3.34 -3.73
CA ILE A 48 18.84 -2.24 -3.69
C ILE A 48 19.39 -1.99 -2.28
N ASN A 49 19.28 -2.97 -1.37
CA ASN A 49 19.69 -2.90 0.05
C ASN A 49 19.06 -1.74 0.83
N SER A 50 17.89 -1.27 0.39
CA SER A 50 17.14 -0.23 1.08
C SER A 50 15.99 -0.85 1.88
N LYS A 51 15.61 -0.22 2.99
CA LYS A 51 14.50 -0.70 3.82
C LYS A 51 13.17 -0.25 3.21
N PRO A 52 12.19 -1.14 3.00
CA PRO A 52 10.88 -0.77 2.52
C PRO A 52 10.19 0.25 3.43
N TYR A 53 9.31 1.07 2.85
CA TYR A 53 8.54 2.06 3.61
C TYR A 53 7.57 1.42 4.60
N SER A 54 7.13 0.17 4.38
CA SER A 54 6.35 -0.59 5.35
C SER A 54 7.03 -0.69 6.71
N ALA A 55 8.32 -0.99 6.73
CA ALA A 55 9.13 -1.01 7.95
C ALA A 55 9.25 0.38 8.59
N PHE A 56 9.35 1.44 7.78
CA PHE A 56 9.42 2.82 8.26
C PHE A 56 8.08 3.32 8.83
N PHE A 57 6.96 3.01 8.19
CA PHE A 57 5.62 3.37 8.63
C PHE A 57 5.30 2.75 10.00
N VAL A 58 5.68 1.48 10.20
CA VAL A 58 5.57 0.78 11.48
C VAL A 58 6.41 1.47 12.56
N MET A 59 7.66 1.83 12.24
CA MET A 59 8.54 2.56 13.15
C MET A 59 7.98 3.94 13.51
N PHE A 60 7.47 4.69 12.54
CA PHE A 60 6.91 6.03 12.73
C PHE A 60 5.60 6.01 13.53
N LYS A 61 4.70 5.07 13.25
CA LYS A 61 3.46 4.88 14.03
C LYS A 61 3.76 4.46 15.47
N ARG A 62 4.78 3.61 15.68
CA ARG A 62 5.25 3.22 17.01
C ARG A 62 5.79 4.43 17.78
N LEU A 63 6.67 5.23 17.16
CA LEU A 63 7.16 6.49 17.75
C LEU A 63 6.02 7.47 18.09
N LYS A 64 5.02 7.59 17.22
CA LYS A 64 3.84 8.45 17.45
C LYS A 64 2.95 7.94 18.58
N ALA A 65 2.79 6.63 18.74
CA ALA A 65 2.05 6.02 19.84
C ALA A 65 2.80 6.18 21.18
N GLU A 66 4.11 5.94 21.18
CA GLU A 66 4.99 6.17 22.34
C GLU A 66 4.95 7.64 22.79
N TRP A 67 4.96 8.59 21.85
CA TRP A 67 4.78 10.03 22.14
C TRP A 67 3.41 10.39 22.72
N ARG A 68 2.36 9.65 22.36
CA ARG A 68 0.99 9.86 22.88
C ARG A 68 0.71 9.11 24.17
N LYS A 69 1.69 8.37 24.72
CA LYS A 69 1.50 7.43 25.84
C LYS A 69 0.38 6.41 25.58
N GLU A 70 0.14 6.11 24.31
CA GLU A 70 -0.74 5.02 23.88
C GLU A 70 0.09 3.75 23.74
N ASP A 71 -0.49 2.61 24.10
CA ASP A 71 0.22 1.35 24.23
C ASP A 71 1.00 0.96 22.95
N ALA A 72 2.33 0.89 23.06
CA ALA A 72 3.27 0.76 21.93
C ALA A 72 3.32 -0.65 21.32
N SER A 73 2.46 -1.57 21.77
CA SER A 73 2.42 -2.98 21.36
C SER A 73 1.93 -3.23 19.92
N LYS A 74 1.63 -2.18 19.14
CA LYS A 74 0.84 -2.28 17.90
C LYS A 74 1.62 -2.41 16.59
N ALA A 75 2.94 -2.57 16.60
CA ALA A 75 3.71 -2.74 15.34
C ALA A 75 3.27 -3.99 14.55
N ASN A 76 3.16 -5.14 15.24
CA ASN A 76 2.65 -6.37 14.64
C ASN A 76 1.16 -6.28 14.32
N ILE A 77 0.39 -5.50 15.09
CA ILE A 77 -1.06 -5.32 14.86
C ILE A 77 -1.30 -4.49 13.60
N ILE A 78 -0.52 -3.43 13.36
CA ILE A 78 -0.63 -2.58 12.16
C ILE A 78 -0.19 -3.34 10.90
N LEU A 79 0.91 -4.11 10.98
CA LEU A 79 1.31 -4.99 9.89
C LEU A 79 0.26 -6.08 9.64
N ARG A 80 -0.34 -6.61 10.70
CA ARG A 80 -1.41 -7.59 10.61
C ARG A 80 -2.66 -6.99 9.99
N GLU A 81 -3.07 -5.78 10.35
CA GLU A 81 -4.21 -5.08 9.74
C GLU A 81 -3.98 -4.80 8.25
N ARG A 82 -2.77 -4.38 7.86
CA ARG A 82 -2.43 -4.14 6.45
C ARG A 82 -2.30 -5.43 5.63
N ASN A 83 -1.79 -6.50 6.24
CA ASN A 83 -1.78 -7.82 5.61
C ASN A 83 -3.21 -8.39 5.51
N TRP A 84 -4.01 -8.19 6.55
CA TRP A 84 -5.39 -8.65 6.64
C TRP A 84 -6.26 -7.98 5.59
N SER A 85 -6.20 -6.66 5.42
CA SER A 85 -7.02 -5.96 4.42
C SER A 85 -6.72 -6.39 2.98
N ARG A 86 -5.46 -6.72 2.68
CA ARG A 86 -5.06 -7.32 1.41
C ARG A 86 -5.54 -8.77 1.25
N ASN A 87 -5.44 -9.56 2.32
CA ASN A 87 -5.76 -10.98 2.28
C ASN A 87 -7.26 -11.22 2.23
N ILE A 88 -8.07 -10.51 3.02
CA ILE A 88 -9.51 -10.72 3.11
C ILE A 88 -10.25 -10.34 1.82
N ILE A 89 -9.66 -9.46 1.00
CA ILE A 89 -10.20 -9.11 -0.32
C ILE A 89 -9.78 -10.12 -1.40
N LYS A 90 -8.66 -10.83 -1.21
CA LYS A 90 -8.06 -11.72 -2.22
C LYS A 90 -8.35 -13.19 -1.98
N HIS A 91 -8.60 -13.57 -0.73
CA HIS A 91 -8.76 -14.94 -0.28
C HIS A 91 -10.07 -15.05 0.50
N HIS A 92 -10.75 -16.18 0.33
CA HIS A 92 -11.88 -16.58 1.15
C HIS A 92 -11.63 -18.03 1.57
N ASP A 93 -11.45 -18.25 2.86
CA ASP A 93 -11.22 -19.57 3.40
C ASP A 93 -12.54 -20.26 3.76
N LYS A 94 -12.54 -21.60 3.72
CA LYS A 94 -13.72 -22.40 4.01
C LYS A 94 -14.16 -22.15 5.47
N GLY A 95 -15.34 -21.56 5.64
CA GLY A 95 -15.91 -21.27 6.96
C GLY A 95 -15.71 -19.83 7.42
N GLU A 96 -15.09 -18.97 6.61
CA GLU A 96 -15.08 -17.53 6.86
C GLU A 96 -16.44 -16.89 6.56
N GLU A 97 -16.72 -15.78 7.24
CA GLU A 97 -17.89 -14.97 6.96
C GLU A 97 -17.80 -14.35 5.56
N THR A 98 -18.94 -14.25 4.88
CA THR A 98 -19.03 -13.65 3.54
C THR A 98 -19.24 -12.14 3.59
N ILE A 99 -19.48 -11.59 4.78
CA ILE A 99 -19.67 -10.17 5.04
C ILE A 99 -18.50 -9.70 5.92
N ILE A 100 -17.86 -8.62 5.51
CA ILE A 100 -16.72 -8.05 6.22
C ILE A 100 -16.97 -6.55 6.46
N ASP A 101 -16.58 -6.06 7.62
CA ASP A 101 -16.57 -4.63 7.92
C ASP A 101 -15.16 -4.08 7.69
N ILE A 102 -15.02 -3.18 6.73
CA ILE A 102 -13.72 -2.65 6.30
C ILE A 102 -13.84 -1.26 5.69
N ASP A 103 -13.02 -0.34 6.19
CA ASP A 103 -12.82 0.97 5.57
C ASP A 103 -11.92 0.83 4.33
N LEU A 104 -12.53 0.51 3.20
CA LEU A 104 -11.83 0.32 1.93
C LEU A 104 -11.08 1.56 1.47
N GLN A 105 -11.60 2.75 1.75
CA GLN A 105 -10.97 4.01 1.37
C GLN A 105 -9.66 4.18 2.15
N PHE A 106 -9.71 4.06 3.47
CA PHE A 106 -8.53 4.22 4.32
C PHE A 106 -7.49 3.13 4.05
N GLN A 107 -7.91 1.87 3.90
CA GLN A 107 -6.99 0.77 3.61
C GLN A 107 -6.31 0.94 2.25
N SER A 108 -7.06 1.33 1.21
CA SER A 108 -6.49 1.66 -0.10
C SER A 108 -5.48 2.81 -0.02
N PHE A 109 -5.79 3.85 0.75
CA PHE A 109 -4.93 5.01 0.94
C PHE A 109 -3.59 4.62 1.57
N ILE A 110 -3.59 3.86 2.67
CA ILE A 110 -2.36 3.45 3.36
C ILE A 110 -1.45 2.66 2.44
N VAL A 111 -2.00 1.66 1.74
CA VAL A 111 -1.22 0.80 0.84
C VAL A 111 -0.67 1.61 -0.33
N LEU A 112 -1.47 2.51 -0.92
CA LEU A 112 -1.00 3.39 -2.00
C LEU A 112 0.11 4.34 -1.57
N LYS A 113 0.00 4.94 -0.36
CA LYS A 113 1.07 5.78 0.19
C LYS A 113 2.36 5.00 0.38
N SER A 114 2.28 3.80 0.93
CA SER A 114 3.43 2.89 1.08
C SER A 114 4.10 2.58 -0.26
N CYS A 115 3.31 2.28 -1.30
CA CYS A 115 3.82 2.05 -2.65
C CYS A 115 4.51 3.29 -3.23
N LEU A 116 3.93 4.49 -3.07
CA LEU A 116 4.49 5.73 -3.59
C LEU A 116 5.83 6.07 -2.95
N GLU A 117 5.97 5.84 -1.65
CA GLU A 117 7.23 6.04 -0.95
C GLU A 117 8.31 5.05 -1.41
N ASN A 118 7.95 3.78 -1.63
CA ASN A 118 8.86 2.81 -2.23
C ASN A 118 9.23 3.21 -3.66
N TYR A 119 8.27 3.67 -4.46
CA TYR A 119 8.49 4.14 -5.83
C TYR A 119 9.49 5.31 -5.88
N ARG A 120 9.40 6.25 -4.92
CA ARG A 120 10.39 7.32 -4.73
C ARG A 120 11.76 6.80 -4.32
N LYS A 121 11.82 5.82 -3.40
CA LYS A 121 13.09 5.20 -2.96
C LYS A 121 13.82 4.49 -4.10
N LEU A 122 13.09 3.98 -5.09
CA LEU A 122 13.65 3.42 -6.31
C LEU A 122 14.18 4.49 -7.29
N GLY A 123 14.10 5.78 -6.94
CA GLY A 123 14.61 6.90 -7.73
C GLY A 123 13.60 7.45 -8.76
N PHE A 124 12.37 6.95 -8.77
CA PHE A 124 11.36 7.39 -9.72
C PHE A 124 10.62 8.65 -9.27
N GLN A 125 10.21 9.45 -10.24
CA GLN A 125 9.39 10.64 -10.02
C GLN A 125 7.91 10.30 -10.14
N PRO A 126 7.03 10.83 -9.25
CA PRO A 126 5.60 10.61 -9.34
C PRO A 126 5.01 11.03 -10.69
N THR A 127 4.10 10.22 -11.22
CA THR A 127 3.33 10.54 -12.42
C THR A 127 2.23 11.58 -12.12
N PRO A 128 1.57 12.16 -13.15
CA PRO A 128 0.44 13.06 -12.92
C PRO A 128 -0.70 12.45 -12.08
N VAL A 129 -1.04 11.17 -12.31
CA VAL A 129 -2.11 10.50 -11.55
C VAL A 129 -1.70 10.25 -10.10
N MET A 130 -0.42 9.92 -9.85
CA MET A 130 0.12 9.80 -8.49
C MET A 130 0.08 11.14 -7.76
N ARG A 131 0.50 12.23 -8.42
CA ARG A 131 0.41 13.59 -7.86
C ARG A 131 -1.03 14.00 -7.56
N GLN A 132 -1.98 13.66 -8.43
CA GLN A 132 -3.40 13.92 -8.19
C GLN A 132 -3.92 13.15 -6.98
N PHE A 133 -3.58 11.87 -6.87
CA PHE A 133 -3.89 11.07 -5.69
C PHE A 133 -3.34 11.72 -4.41
N GLU A 134 -2.08 12.16 -4.41
CA GLU A 134 -1.49 12.83 -3.24
C GLU A 134 -2.14 14.16 -2.92
N LYS A 135 -2.55 14.93 -3.93
CA LYS A 135 -3.28 16.19 -3.73
C LYS A 135 -4.62 15.96 -3.05
N VAL A 136 -5.40 14.96 -3.50
CA VAL A 136 -6.72 14.64 -2.95
C VAL A 136 -6.62 14.01 -1.56
N THR A 137 -5.51 13.35 -1.26
CA THR A 137 -5.30 12.64 0.00
C THR A 137 -4.42 13.40 0.99
N ARG A 138 -4.08 14.66 0.68
CA ARG A 138 -3.17 15.49 1.50
C ARG A 138 -3.66 15.64 2.93
N ASP A 139 -4.97 15.77 3.11
CA ASP A 139 -5.59 16.07 4.40
C ASP A 139 -5.91 14.79 5.22
N PHE A 140 -5.61 13.60 4.69
CA PHE A 140 -5.73 12.33 5.43
C PHE A 140 -4.49 11.98 6.27
N GLY A 141 -3.40 12.76 6.16
CA GLY A 141 -2.09 12.50 6.78
C GLY A 141 -1.73 13.43 7.92
#